data_AF-A0A382CSV2-F1
#
_entry.id   AF-A0A382CSV2-F1
#
_cell.length_a   1.000
_cell.length_b   1.000
_cell.length_c   1.000
_cell.angle_alpha   90.00
_cell.angle_beta   90.00
_cell.angle_gamma   90.00
#
_symmetry.space_group_name_H-M   'P 1'
#
loop_
_entity.id
_entity.type
_entity.pdbx_description
1 polymer ?
#
loop_
_entity_poly.entity_id
_entity_poly.type
_entity_poly.pdbx_seq_one_letter_code
_entity_poly.pdbx_strand_id
1 'polypeptide(L)'
;MPTHWVDGKYPEGRGLHPVTQVTWWEAWSYCMWAGKQLPTEAQWEKSARGPNGLPYPWGKEFVKGKANLGIDGDRKTAPITAYPEDVSPYKIYGLSGNVMEWTQDWYLPYPGNSRSDPRFGRELKVLRGNGFQKAGHYFLPAYRYAFTRTEANPNDFFENVGFRCASEIISGKGDL
;
A
#
# COMPACT_ATOMS: atom_id res chain seq x y z
N MET A 1 5.20 14.63 -10.92
CA MET A 1 4.01 14.15 -11.66
C MET A 1 4.34 12.79 -12.23
N PRO A 2 3.43 11.80 -12.20
CA PRO A 2 3.74 10.45 -12.69
C PRO A 2 4.27 10.49 -14.13
N THR A 3 5.39 9.81 -14.38
CA THR A 3 6.13 9.86 -15.65
C THR A 3 5.33 9.38 -16.87
N HIS A 4 4.27 8.62 -16.64
CA HIS A 4 3.41 8.05 -17.69
C HIS A 4 2.17 8.92 -17.98
N TRP A 5 2.02 10.07 -17.33
CA TRP A 5 0.95 11.03 -17.62
C TRP A 5 1.42 12.03 -18.66
N VAL A 6 0.60 12.26 -19.67
CA VAL A 6 0.88 13.24 -20.73
C VAL A 6 0.05 14.48 -20.43
N ASP A 7 0.70 15.65 -20.37
CA ASP A 7 0.07 16.94 -20.04
C ASP A 7 -0.76 16.93 -18.74
N GLY A 8 -0.29 16.18 -17.74
CA GLY A 8 -0.99 16.05 -16.45
C GLY A 8 -2.27 15.24 -16.48
N LYS A 9 -2.53 14.51 -17.57
CA LYS A 9 -3.69 13.63 -17.70
C LYS A 9 -3.27 12.18 -17.52
N TYR A 10 -4.06 11.46 -16.72
CA TYR A 10 -3.93 10.00 -16.64
C TYR A 10 -4.36 9.36 -17.97
N PRO A 11 -3.81 8.19 -18.33
CA PRO A 11 -4.16 7.54 -19.61
C PRO A 11 -5.65 7.18 -19.69
N GLU A 12 -6.21 7.23 -20.90
CA GLU A 12 -7.62 6.88 -21.13
C GLU A 12 -7.96 5.48 -20.59
N GLY A 13 -9.14 5.33 -19.99
CA GLY A 13 -9.58 4.09 -19.36
C GLY A 13 -8.91 3.75 -18.03
N ARG A 14 -8.00 4.59 -17.51
CA ARG A 14 -7.25 4.32 -16.26
C ARG A 14 -7.72 5.10 -15.03
N GLY A 15 -8.86 5.79 -15.11
CA GLY A 15 -9.36 6.64 -14.02
C GLY A 15 -9.68 5.91 -12.70
N LEU A 16 -9.90 4.58 -12.75
CA LEU A 16 -10.12 3.74 -11.57
C LEU A 16 -8.91 2.90 -11.17
N HIS A 17 -7.78 3.06 -11.85
CA HIS A 17 -6.54 2.38 -11.45
C HIS A 17 -5.81 3.18 -10.37
N PRO A 18 -5.09 2.53 -9.45
CA PRO A 18 -4.20 3.24 -8.54
C PRO A 18 -3.14 3.98 -9.35
N VAL A 19 -2.86 5.22 -8.95
CA VAL A 19 -1.70 5.96 -9.46
C VAL A 19 -0.43 5.29 -8.96
N THR A 20 0.55 5.12 -9.86
CA THR A 20 1.88 4.56 -9.53
C THR A 20 2.97 5.42 -10.14
N GLN A 21 4.24 5.02 -9.99
CA GLN A 21 5.40 5.81 -10.42
C GLN A 21 5.39 7.21 -9.78
N VAL A 22 5.12 7.23 -8.48
CA VAL A 22 5.21 8.41 -7.63
C VAL A 22 6.21 8.16 -6.52
N THR A 23 7.02 9.16 -6.26
CA THR A 23 7.93 9.22 -5.11
C THR A 23 7.13 9.36 -3.81
N TRP A 24 7.79 9.10 -2.68
CA TRP A 24 7.19 9.33 -1.36
C TRP A 24 6.78 10.81 -1.19
N TRP A 25 7.62 11.73 -1.68
CA TRP A 25 7.39 13.18 -1.58
C TRP A 25 6.16 13.63 -2.36
N GLU A 26 5.91 13.06 -3.54
CA GLU A 26 4.72 13.36 -4.33
C GLU A 26 3.45 12.81 -3.68
N ALA A 27 3.51 11.57 -3.18
CA ALA A 27 2.41 10.96 -2.44
C ALA A 27 2.06 11.78 -1.18
N TRP A 28 3.06 12.18 -0.42
CA TRP A 28 2.90 13.04 0.75
C TRP A 28 2.31 14.41 0.37
N SER A 29 2.86 15.07 -0.65
CA SER A 29 2.39 16.37 -1.11
C SER A 29 0.93 16.32 -1.58
N TYR A 30 0.54 15.27 -2.29
CA TYR A 30 -0.86 15.07 -2.70
C TYR A 30 -1.78 14.92 -1.50
N CYS A 31 -1.43 14.08 -0.52
CA CYS A 31 -2.26 13.92 0.67
C CYS A 31 -2.40 15.23 1.44
N MET A 32 -1.32 16.01 1.59
CA MET A 32 -1.37 17.33 2.23
C MET A 32 -2.27 18.30 1.47
N TRP A 33 -2.15 18.37 0.13
CA TRP A 33 -3.02 19.18 -0.72
C TRP A 33 -4.50 18.78 -0.58
N ALA A 34 -4.78 17.48 -0.42
CA ALA A 34 -6.13 16.95 -0.22
C ALA A 34 -6.66 17.14 1.23
N GLY A 35 -5.94 17.85 2.10
CA GLY A 35 -6.32 18.03 3.52
C GLY A 35 -6.23 16.73 4.33
N LYS A 36 -5.30 15.85 3.95
CA LYS A 36 -5.07 14.51 4.52
C LYS A 36 -3.58 14.32 4.82
N GLN A 37 -3.20 13.10 5.16
CA GLN A 37 -1.80 12.68 5.34
C GLN A 37 -1.59 11.28 4.77
N LEU A 38 -0.34 10.84 4.61
CA LEU A 38 -0.05 9.42 4.45
C LEU A 38 -0.37 8.70 5.76
N PRO A 39 -0.90 7.47 5.73
CA PRO A 39 -1.07 6.67 6.94
C PRO A 39 0.29 6.37 7.57
N THR A 40 0.34 6.30 8.89
CA THR A 40 1.46 5.63 9.54
C THR A 40 1.46 4.14 9.18
N GLU A 41 2.61 3.50 9.28
CA GLU A 41 2.75 2.06 9.09
C GLU A 41 1.77 1.29 9.99
N ALA A 42 1.66 1.70 11.25
CA ALA A 42 0.77 1.07 12.22
C ALA A 42 -0.71 1.26 11.86
N GLN A 43 -1.10 2.45 11.38
CA GLN A 43 -2.45 2.71 10.88
C GLN A 43 -2.77 1.82 9.69
N TRP A 44 -1.86 1.75 8.71
CA TRP A 44 -2.02 0.90 7.53
C TRP A 44 -2.21 -0.57 7.92
N GLU A 45 -1.34 -1.10 8.79
CA GLU A 45 -1.44 -2.49 9.23
C GLU A 45 -2.74 -2.75 9.98
N LYS A 46 -3.14 -1.83 10.87
CA LYS A 46 -4.39 -1.95 11.62
C LYS A 46 -5.59 -1.97 10.67
N SER A 47 -5.60 -1.09 9.67
CA SER A 47 -6.61 -1.05 8.62
C SER A 47 -6.73 -2.38 7.88
N ALA A 48 -5.60 -3.01 7.54
CA ALA A 48 -5.59 -4.29 6.83
C ALA A 48 -6.02 -5.46 7.70
N ARG A 49 -5.45 -5.58 8.91
CA ARG A 49 -5.58 -6.77 9.76
C ARG A 49 -6.79 -6.76 10.68
N GLY A 50 -7.39 -5.60 10.91
CA GLY A 50 -8.53 -5.43 11.80
C GLY A 50 -8.20 -5.62 13.29
N PRO A 51 -9.24 -5.74 14.15
CA PRO A 51 -9.07 -5.92 15.59
C PRO A 51 -8.41 -7.26 15.97
N ASN A 52 -8.61 -8.29 15.14
CA ASN A 52 -8.16 -9.65 15.43
C ASN A 52 -6.77 -9.98 14.87
N GLY A 53 -6.08 -9.01 14.27
CA GLY A 53 -4.72 -9.21 13.75
C GLY A 53 -4.64 -10.24 12.62
N LEU A 54 -5.62 -10.26 11.71
CA LEU A 54 -5.67 -11.23 10.61
C LEU A 54 -4.42 -11.17 9.73
N PRO A 55 -3.96 -12.29 9.16
CA PRO A 55 -2.82 -12.31 8.23
C PRO A 55 -3.17 -11.74 6.84
N TYR A 56 -4.44 -11.81 6.43
CA TYR A 56 -4.96 -11.22 5.20
C TYR A 56 -6.18 -10.36 5.51
N PRO A 57 -6.50 -9.34 4.69
CA PRO A 57 -7.69 -8.52 4.90
C PRO A 57 -8.98 -9.34 5.01
N TRP A 58 -9.10 -10.40 4.21
CA TRP A 58 -10.28 -11.26 4.17
C TRP A 58 -10.30 -12.41 5.18
N GLY A 59 -9.21 -12.70 5.90
CA GLY A 59 -9.20 -13.85 6.81
C GLY A 59 -7.85 -14.44 7.16
N LYS A 60 -7.89 -15.67 7.68
CA LYS A 60 -6.73 -16.42 8.18
C LYS A 60 -5.96 -17.14 7.07
N GLU A 61 -6.69 -17.60 6.05
CA GLU A 61 -6.13 -18.41 4.98
C GLU A 61 -5.91 -17.60 3.71
N PHE A 62 -4.83 -17.92 3.00
CA PHE A 62 -4.58 -17.37 1.68
C PHE A 62 -5.61 -17.95 0.70
N VAL A 63 -6.27 -17.06 -0.06
CA VAL A 63 -7.15 -17.47 -1.15
C VAL A 63 -6.66 -16.79 -2.42
N LYS A 64 -6.17 -17.60 -3.37
CA LYS A 64 -5.73 -17.13 -4.68
C LYS A 64 -6.91 -16.46 -5.40
N GLY A 65 -6.65 -15.34 -6.07
CA GLY A 65 -7.66 -14.59 -6.81
C GLY A 65 -8.41 -13.53 -6.01
N LYS A 66 -8.28 -13.51 -4.67
CA LYS A 66 -8.90 -12.45 -3.86
C LYS A 66 -8.22 -11.08 -3.99
N ALA A 67 -6.97 -11.03 -4.40
CA ALA A 67 -6.23 -9.78 -4.63
C ALA A 67 -5.26 -9.90 -5.81
N ASN A 68 -4.86 -8.74 -6.37
CA ASN A 68 -3.89 -8.66 -7.46
C ASN A 68 -2.46 -8.85 -6.96
N LEU A 69 -1.98 -10.09 -6.92
CA LEU A 69 -0.60 -10.43 -6.54
C LEU A 69 0.28 -10.83 -7.73
N GLY A 70 -0.22 -10.71 -8.97
CA GLY A 70 0.51 -11.10 -10.19
C GLY A 70 0.90 -12.58 -10.27
N ILE A 71 0.25 -13.47 -9.48
CA ILE A 71 0.57 -14.91 -9.40
C ILE A 71 0.33 -15.62 -10.74
N ASP A 72 -0.60 -15.12 -11.56
CA ASP A 72 -0.98 -15.71 -12.85
C ASP A 72 -0.36 -14.99 -14.06
N GLY A 73 0.66 -14.15 -13.84
CA GLY A 73 1.40 -13.49 -14.92
C GLY A 73 0.83 -12.16 -15.39
N ASP A 74 -0.35 -11.74 -14.89
CA ASP A 74 -0.86 -10.39 -15.11
C ASP A 74 -0.13 -9.39 -14.22
N ARG A 75 0.80 -8.65 -14.82
CA ARG A 75 1.80 -7.81 -14.14
C ARG A 75 1.54 -6.33 -14.36
N LYS A 76 0.30 -5.94 -14.10
CA LYS A 76 -0.21 -4.57 -14.23
C LYS A 76 -1.19 -4.30 -13.10
N THR A 77 -1.38 -3.02 -12.79
CA THR A 77 -2.48 -2.61 -11.88
C THR A 77 -3.83 -3.03 -12.46
N ALA A 78 -4.76 -3.40 -11.60
CA ALA A 78 -6.17 -3.54 -11.90
C ALA A 78 -6.97 -2.32 -11.34
N PRO A 79 -8.20 -2.07 -11.81
CA PRO A 79 -9.09 -1.11 -11.18
C PRO A 79 -9.25 -1.39 -9.68
N ILE A 80 -9.41 -0.36 -8.85
CA ILE A 80 -9.55 -0.50 -7.39
C ILE A 80 -10.77 -1.35 -6.97
N THR A 81 -11.73 -1.57 -7.87
CA THR A 81 -12.94 -2.38 -7.66
C THR A 81 -12.84 -3.81 -8.20
N ALA A 82 -11.73 -4.19 -8.85
CA ALA A 82 -11.61 -5.48 -9.53
C ALA A 82 -11.56 -6.68 -8.57
N TYR A 83 -11.20 -6.44 -7.31
CA TYR A 83 -11.05 -7.45 -6.27
C TYR A 83 -11.97 -7.13 -5.09
N PRO A 84 -13.29 -7.37 -5.23
CA PRO A 84 -14.27 -7.01 -4.20
C PRO A 84 -14.09 -7.79 -2.89
N GLU A 85 -13.35 -8.90 -2.93
CA GLU A 85 -13.03 -9.72 -1.76
C GLU A 85 -11.72 -9.34 -1.08
N ASP A 86 -10.88 -8.46 -1.67
CA ASP A 86 -9.76 -7.83 -0.97
C ASP A 86 -10.28 -6.71 -0.08
N VAL A 87 -11.01 -7.10 0.97
CA VAL A 87 -11.68 -6.18 1.89
C VAL A 87 -11.33 -6.56 3.33
N SER A 88 -10.86 -5.57 4.09
CA SER A 88 -10.52 -5.72 5.50
C SER A 88 -11.76 -5.76 6.41
N PRO A 89 -11.61 -6.13 7.70
CA PRO A 89 -12.70 -6.03 8.67
C PRO A 89 -13.28 -4.62 8.82
N TYR A 90 -12.49 -3.59 8.51
CA TYR A 90 -12.91 -2.18 8.50
C TYR A 90 -13.49 -1.72 7.16
N LYS A 91 -13.80 -2.65 6.24
CA LYS A 91 -14.39 -2.36 4.92
C LYS A 91 -13.50 -1.51 4.00
N ILE A 92 -12.20 -1.56 4.23
CA ILE A 92 -11.20 -0.92 3.37
C ILE A 92 -10.74 -1.93 2.33
N TYR A 93 -10.79 -1.53 1.06
CA TYR A 93 -10.44 -2.35 -0.10
C TYR A 93 -8.97 -2.20 -0.50
N GLY A 94 -8.45 -3.24 -1.16
CA GLY A 94 -7.16 -3.19 -1.85
C GLY A 94 -5.97 -3.11 -0.89
N LEU A 95 -5.99 -3.88 0.20
CA LEU A 95 -4.93 -3.89 1.22
C LEU A 95 -4.05 -5.14 1.15
N SER A 96 -4.13 -5.94 0.08
CA SER A 96 -3.31 -7.14 -0.11
C SER A 96 -2.87 -7.33 -1.57
N GLY A 97 -2.42 -6.26 -2.22
CA GLY A 97 -1.84 -6.31 -3.55
C GLY A 97 -2.24 -5.11 -4.39
N ASN A 98 -2.26 -5.31 -5.71
CA ASN A 98 -2.37 -4.28 -6.73
C ASN A 98 -1.13 -3.38 -6.76
N VAL A 99 -0.91 -2.59 -5.71
CA VAL A 99 0.28 -1.76 -5.56
C VAL A 99 0.74 -1.79 -4.11
N MET A 100 2.06 -1.76 -3.91
CA MET A 100 2.62 -1.41 -2.62
C MET A 100 2.28 0.04 -2.31
N GLU A 101 2.06 0.36 -1.05
CA GLU A 101 1.64 1.69 -0.65
C GLU A 101 2.67 2.36 0.26
N TRP A 102 3.04 3.60 -0.09
CA TRP A 102 3.84 4.47 0.78
C TRP A 102 3.14 4.73 2.11
N THR A 103 3.91 4.66 3.20
CA THR A 103 3.48 5.07 4.54
C THR A 103 4.35 6.22 5.06
N GLN A 104 3.94 6.88 6.13
CA GLN A 104 4.66 8.04 6.67
C GLN A 104 6.04 7.68 7.25
N ASP A 105 6.18 6.46 7.75
CA ASP A 105 7.26 6.02 8.61
C ASP A 105 8.59 5.78 7.87
N TRP A 106 9.68 6.14 8.54
CA TRP A 106 11.03 5.69 8.17
C TRP A 106 11.19 4.20 8.50
N TYR A 107 12.04 3.51 7.76
CA TYR A 107 12.33 2.10 7.99
C TYR A 107 13.24 1.95 9.21
N LEU A 108 12.63 1.99 10.39
CA LEU A 108 13.28 1.82 11.68
C LEU A 108 12.98 0.43 12.27
N PRO A 109 13.82 -0.08 13.19
CA PRO A 109 13.52 -1.30 13.92
C PRO A 109 12.25 -1.12 14.75
N TYR A 110 11.44 -2.17 14.86
CA TYR A 110 10.35 -2.19 15.83
C TYR A 110 10.89 -2.13 17.27
N PRO A 111 10.12 -1.58 18.22
CA PRO A 111 10.49 -1.59 19.63
C PRO A 111 10.86 -2.99 20.13
N GLY A 112 11.99 -3.11 20.82
CA GLY A 112 12.50 -4.39 21.34
C GLY A 112 13.29 -5.25 20.36
N ASN A 113 13.48 -4.81 19.10
CA ASN A 113 14.35 -5.52 18.16
C ASN A 113 15.84 -5.36 18.56
N SER A 114 16.53 -6.49 18.74
CA SER A 114 17.97 -6.56 19.04
C SER A 114 18.84 -6.87 17.82
N ARG A 115 18.23 -7.21 16.68
CA ARG A 115 18.92 -7.54 15.44
C ARG A 115 19.28 -6.27 14.68
N SER A 116 20.55 -6.17 14.28
CA SER A 116 21.00 -5.14 13.35
C SER A 116 20.56 -5.46 11.92
N ASP A 117 20.10 -4.43 11.21
CA ASP A 117 19.85 -4.46 9.77
C ASP A 117 20.42 -3.15 9.20
N PRO A 118 21.35 -3.21 8.21
CA PRO A 118 21.96 -2.01 7.65
C PRO A 118 20.95 -1.08 6.97
N ARG A 119 19.73 -1.56 6.66
CA ARG A 119 18.66 -0.74 6.09
C ARG A 119 17.94 0.11 7.13
N PHE A 120 18.12 -0.17 8.42
CA PHE A 120 17.49 0.61 9.48
C PHE A 120 18.07 2.01 9.54
N GLY A 121 17.20 3.02 9.48
CA GLY A 121 17.61 4.41 9.53
C GLY A 121 16.55 5.35 8.95
N ARG A 122 16.94 6.61 8.75
CA ARG A 122 16.10 7.64 8.12
C ARG A 122 16.47 7.84 6.65
N GLU A 123 16.71 6.73 5.96
CA GLU A 123 17.07 6.72 4.53
C GLU A 123 15.96 6.13 3.68
N LEU A 124 15.31 5.07 4.17
CA LEU A 124 14.26 4.36 3.45
C LEU A 124 12.91 4.57 4.11
N LYS A 125 11.85 4.66 3.31
CA LYS A 125 10.45 4.75 3.77
C LYS A 125 9.78 3.40 3.69
N VAL A 126 8.86 3.15 4.63
CA VAL A 126 8.13 1.88 4.69
C VAL A 126 7.08 1.81 3.59
N LEU A 127 7.06 0.66 2.91
CA LEU A 127 6.04 0.22 1.96
C LEU A 127 5.24 -0.94 2.53
N ARG A 128 3.93 -0.96 2.28
CA ARG A 128 3.01 -2.01 2.74
C ARG A 128 2.15 -2.60 1.63
N GLY A 129 1.53 -3.75 1.92
CA GLY A 129 0.47 -4.36 1.10
C GLY A 129 0.91 -5.27 -0.05
N ASN A 130 2.20 -5.26 -0.39
CA ASN A 130 2.71 -5.89 -1.61
C ASN A 130 1.99 -5.34 -2.87
N GLY A 131 2.33 -5.80 -4.05
CA GLY A 131 1.72 -5.36 -5.30
C GLY A 131 1.82 -6.44 -6.36
N PHE A 132 1.37 -6.15 -7.57
CA PHE A 132 1.79 -6.98 -8.70
C PHE A 132 3.32 -6.92 -8.84
N GLN A 133 3.93 -8.00 -9.34
CA GLN A 133 5.38 -8.11 -9.43
C GLN A 133 5.80 -8.59 -10.81
N LYS A 134 6.83 -7.99 -11.41
CA LYS A 134 7.41 -8.46 -12.68
C LYS A 134 8.58 -9.42 -12.51
N ALA A 135 9.29 -9.38 -11.39
CA ALA A 135 10.42 -10.25 -11.08
C ALA A 135 10.76 -10.15 -9.57
N GLY A 136 11.63 -11.04 -9.06
CA GLY A 136 12.22 -10.91 -7.72
C GLY A 136 11.52 -11.69 -6.61
N HIS A 137 11.91 -11.44 -5.35
CA HIS A 137 11.50 -12.27 -4.21
C HIS A 137 10.08 -11.96 -3.68
N TYR A 138 9.42 -10.93 -4.19
CA TYR A 138 8.09 -10.52 -3.74
C TYR A 138 6.96 -11.50 -4.12
N PHE A 139 7.25 -12.53 -4.94
CA PHE A 139 6.35 -13.67 -5.18
C PHE A 139 6.32 -14.68 -4.02
N LEU A 140 7.32 -14.63 -3.13
CA LEU A 140 7.40 -15.55 -2.00
C LEU A 140 6.16 -15.40 -1.10
N PRO A 141 5.61 -16.51 -0.57
CA PRO A 141 4.41 -16.48 0.28
C PRO A 141 4.49 -15.49 1.46
N ALA A 142 5.70 -15.26 2.01
CA ALA A 142 5.92 -14.33 3.11
C ALA A 142 5.49 -12.88 2.78
N TYR A 143 5.54 -12.45 1.52
CA TYR A 143 5.13 -11.10 1.13
C TYR A 143 3.62 -10.96 0.90
N ARG A 144 2.85 -12.05 1.04
CA ARG A 144 1.39 -11.99 0.90
C ARG A 144 0.69 -11.56 2.19
N TYR A 145 1.39 -11.59 3.31
CA TYR A 145 0.84 -11.20 4.60
C TYR A 145 0.70 -9.69 4.73
N ALA A 146 -0.42 -9.24 5.30
CA ALA A 146 -0.69 -7.83 5.57
C ALA A 146 0.29 -7.20 6.59
N PHE A 147 0.95 -8.02 7.42
CA PHE A 147 1.97 -7.55 8.35
C PHE A 147 3.37 -7.44 7.73
N THR A 148 3.54 -7.88 6.49
CA THR A 148 4.83 -7.76 5.81
C THR A 148 5.05 -6.33 5.38
N ARG A 149 6.25 -5.82 5.69
CA ARG A 149 6.75 -4.52 5.27
C ARG A 149 7.92 -4.70 4.31
N THR A 150 8.06 -3.76 3.40
CA THR A 150 9.30 -3.55 2.64
C THR A 150 9.64 -2.06 2.69
N GLU A 151 10.61 -1.64 1.90
CA GLU A 151 11.22 -0.34 2.03
C GLU A 151 11.80 0.11 0.70
N ALA A 152 11.83 1.42 0.48
CA ALA A 152 12.43 2.02 -0.70
C ALA A 152 12.93 3.44 -0.41
N ASN A 153 13.84 3.93 -1.24
CA ASN A 153 14.32 5.30 -1.16
C ASN A 153 13.14 6.25 -1.46
N PRO A 154 12.92 7.30 -0.65
CA PRO A 154 11.79 8.22 -0.86
C PRO A 154 11.83 8.97 -2.19
N ASN A 155 12.98 9.00 -2.87
CA ASN A 155 13.15 9.63 -4.19
C ASN A 155 12.94 8.66 -5.36
N ASP A 156 12.83 7.36 -5.09
CA ASP A 156 12.56 6.37 -6.12
C ASP A 156 11.06 6.28 -6.41
N PHE A 157 10.73 5.81 -7.61
CA PHE A 157 9.36 5.55 -8.03
C PHE A 157 9.29 4.24 -8.80
N PHE A 158 8.22 3.49 -8.60
CA PHE A 158 8.06 2.15 -9.17
C PHE A 158 6.67 1.99 -9.77
N GLU A 159 6.57 1.16 -10.80
CA GLU A 159 5.31 0.87 -11.50
C GLU A 159 4.27 0.15 -10.62
N ASN A 160 4.71 -0.50 -9.55
CA ASN A 160 3.90 -1.22 -8.59
C ASN A 160 3.88 -0.56 -7.20
N VAL A 161 4.30 0.71 -7.09
CA VAL A 161 4.22 1.50 -5.86
C VAL A 161 3.30 2.70 -6.10
N GLY A 162 2.28 2.81 -5.25
CA GLY A 162 1.36 3.92 -5.14
C GLY A 162 1.19 4.34 -3.68
N PHE A 163 0.01 4.83 -3.32
CA PHE A 163 -0.29 5.25 -1.95
C PHE A 163 -1.79 5.37 -1.73
N ARG A 164 -2.17 5.51 -0.45
CA ARG A 164 -3.47 6.02 -0.03
C ARG A 164 -3.27 7.12 1.01
N CYS A 165 -4.27 7.98 1.16
CA CYS A 165 -4.28 8.95 2.24
C CYS A 165 -5.12 8.46 3.42
N ALA A 166 -4.76 8.91 4.60
CA ALA A 166 -5.54 8.83 5.82
C ALA A 166 -5.90 10.26 6.27
N SER A 167 -7.02 10.40 6.98
CA SER A 167 -7.33 11.62 7.72
C SER A 167 -7.47 11.27 9.18
N GLU A 168 -7.36 12.27 10.05
CA GLU A 168 -7.91 12.11 11.39
C GLU A 168 -9.41 11.80 11.31
N ILE A 169 -9.94 11.20 12.37
CA ILE A 169 -11.38 11.00 12.50
C ILE A 169 -12.00 12.39 12.47
N ILE A 170 -12.63 12.75 11.35
CA ILE A 170 -13.58 13.85 11.35
C ILE A 170 -14.71 13.31 12.20
N SER A 171 -14.80 13.77 13.45
CA SER A 171 -15.98 13.64 14.28
C SER A 171 -17.10 14.45 13.61
N GLY A 172 -17.61 13.94 12.48
CA GLY A 172 -18.94 14.30 12.00
C GLY A 172 -19.88 13.84 13.10
N LYS A 173 -20.61 14.79 13.68
CA LYS A 173 -21.76 14.49 14.52
C LYS A 173 -22.54 13.35 13.86
N GLY A 174 -22.62 12.22 14.57
CA GLY A 174 -23.51 11.15 14.16
C GLY A 174 -24.93 11.68 14.28
N ASP A 175 -25.62 11.75 13.16
CA ASP A 175 -27.07 11.68 13.17
C ASP A 175 -27.43 10.20 13.03
N LEU A 176 -28.01 9.68 14.11
CA LEU A 176 -28.64 8.37 14.24
C LEU A 176 -29.78 8.20 13.23
#